data_AF-A0A3N6PHV7-F1
#
_entry.id   AF-A0A3N6PHV7-F1
#
_cell.length_a   1.000
_cell.length_b   1.000
_cell.length_c   1.000
_cell.angle_alpha   90.00
_cell.angle_beta   90.00
_cell.angle_gamma   90.00
#
_symmetry.space_group_name_H-M   'P 1'
#
loop_
_entity.id
_entity.type
_entity.pdbx_description
1 polymer ?
#
loop_
_entity_poly.entity_id
_entity_poly.type
_entity_poly.pdbx_seq_one_letter_code
_entity_poly.pdbx_strand_id
1 'polypeptide(L)'
;MANSVLNNNTIISSQSPARERIRGLVWKLCIATLLLMAIGSATRVMNAGLACPDWPLCYGKLVPMAQMNLQVFLEWFHRLDASLIGFGTIALMG
;
A
#
# COMPACT_ATOMS: atom_id res chain seq x y z
N MET A 1 8.39 43.40 12.79
CA MET A 1 9.53 42.48 12.56
C MET A 1 9.15 40.99 12.67
N ALA A 2 8.07 40.61 13.36
CA ALA A 2 7.61 39.21 13.42
C ALA A 2 7.03 38.66 12.08
N ASN A 3 6.46 39.53 11.24
CA ASN A 3 5.79 39.11 9.99
C ASN A 3 6.75 38.60 8.91
N SER A 4 8.02 39.04 8.89
CA SER A 4 9.02 38.55 7.93
C SER A 4 9.56 37.17 8.31
N VAL A 5 9.71 36.89 9.61
CA VAL A 5 10.13 35.57 10.12
C VAL A 5 9.02 34.54 9.90
N LEU A 6 7.76 34.91 10.14
CA LEU A 6 6.60 34.06 9.84
C LEU A 6 6.47 33.77 8.34
N ASN A 7 6.68 34.77 7.47
CA ASN A 7 6.64 34.62 6.00
C ASN A 7 7.78 33.74 5.47
N ASN A 8 9.01 33.91 5.96
CA ASN A 8 10.14 33.06 5.57
C ASN A 8 9.92 31.60 6.01
N ASN A 9 9.37 31.37 7.21
CA ASN A 9 9.05 30.03 7.69
C ASN A 9 7.89 29.40 6.91
N THR A 10 6.90 30.19 6.48
CA THR A 10 5.82 29.69 5.62
C THR A 10 6.34 29.35 4.22
N ILE A 11 7.22 30.16 3.62
CA ILE A 11 7.82 29.88 2.31
C ILE A 11 8.73 28.64 2.34
N ILE A 12 9.54 28.47 3.40
CA ILE A 12 10.36 27.26 3.59
C ILE A 12 9.48 26.02 3.81
N SER A 13 8.33 26.18 4.47
CA SER A 13 7.37 25.09 4.69
C SER A 13 6.51 24.76 3.47
N SER A 14 6.32 25.73 2.55
CA SER A 14 5.21 25.66 1.60
C SER A 14 5.53 24.79 0.39
N GLN A 15 6.58 24.99 -0.40
CA GLN A 15 6.55 24.45 -1.77
C GLN A 15 7.93 24.09 -2.32
N SER A 16 8.31 22.82 -2.23
CA SER A 16 9.07 22.21 -3.33
C SER A 16 8.11 21.29 -4.09
N PRO A 17 8.06 21.32 -5.44
CA PRO A 17 7.18 20.43 -6.21
C PRO A 17 7.48 18.95 -5.93
N ALA A 18 8.69 18.64 -5.48
CA ALA A 18 9.08 17.33 -4.98
C ALA A 18 8.36 16.99 -3.65
N ARG A 19 8.25 17.94 -2.71
CA ARG A 19 7.59 17.74 -1.41
C ARG A 19 6.10 17.45 -1.56
N GLU A 20 5.40 18.12 -2.48
CA GLU A 20 3.98 17.83 -2.73
C GLU A 20 3.77 16.47 -3.37
N ARG A 21 4.61 16.09 -4.34
CA ARG A 21 4.60 14.74 -4.94
C ARG A 21 4.88 13.66 -3.89
N ILE A 22 5.91 13.86 -3.07
CA ILE A 22 6.25 12.96 -1.94
C ILE A 22 5.07 12.88 -0.96
N ARG A 23 4.47 14.00 -0.57
CA ARG A 23 3.34 14.03 0.37
C ARG A 23 2.13 13.26 -0.17
N GLY A 24 1.87 13.35 -1.48
CA GLY A 24 0.85 12.56 -2.16
C GLY A 24 1.17 11.06 -2.20
N LEU A 25 2.43 10.69 -2.49
CA LEU A 25 2.88 9.29 -2.47
C LEU A 25 2.82 8.68 -1.07
N VAL A 26 3.26 9.41 -0.05
CA VAL A 26 3.19 8.99 1.36
C VAL A 26 1.74 8.77 1.77
N TRP A 27 0.83 9.68 1.43
CA TRP A 27 -0.60 9.49 1.73
C TRP A 27 -1.18 8.25 1.06
N LYS A 28 -0.83 7.99 -0.21
CA LYS A 28 -1.24 6.77 -0.92
C LYS A 28 -0.68 5.52 -0.26
N LEU A 29 0.59 5.53 0.15
CA LEU A 29 1.23 4.42 0.88
C LEU A 29 0.59 4.17 2.25
N CYS A 30 0.26 5.22 3.00
CA CYS A 30 -0.45 5.10 4.27
C CYS A 30 -1.82 4.43 4.08
N ILE A 31 -2.60 4.87 3.09
CA ILE A 31 -3.91 4.27 2.79
C ILE A 31 -3.75 2.81 2.38
N ALA A 32 -2.81 2.50 1.47
CA ALA A 32 -2.52 1.13 1.07
C ALA A 32 -2.12 0.25 2.27
N THR A 33 -1.27 0.76 3.17
CA THR A 33 -0.86 0.03 4.37
C THR A 33 -2.04 -0.26 5.32
N LEU A 34 -2.98 0.69 5.47
CA LEU A 34 -4.19 0.46 6.26
C LEU A 34 -5.09 -0.60 5.63
N LEU A 35 -5.23 -0.61 4.31
CA LEU A 35 -5.96 -1.65 3.58
C LEU A 35 -5.27 -3.02 3.75
N LEU A 36 -3.95 -3.08 3.59
CA LEU A 36 -3.16 -4.30 3.80
C LEU A 36 -3.38 -4.87 5.21
N MET A 37 -3.42 -4.00 6.23
CA MET A 37 -3.65 -4.41 7.61
C MET A 37 -5.08 -4.97 7.81
N ALA A 38 -6.10 -4.32 7.26
CA ALA A 38 -7.47 -4.79 7.32
C ALA A 38 -7.64 -6.15 6.62
N ILE A 39 -7.09 -6.29 5.41
CA ILE A 39 -7.12 -7.54 4.64
C ILE A 39 -6.31 -8.64 5.35
N GLY A 40 -5.15 -8.31 5.92
CA GLY A 40 -4.34 -9.22 6.74
C GLY A 40 -5.08 -9.72 7.99
N SER A 41 -5.89 -8.88 8.61
CA SER A 41 -6.73 -9.29 9.74
C SER A 41 -7.86 -10.23 9.29
N ALA A 42 -8.52 -9.92 8.16
CA ALA A 42 -9.60 -10.72 7.61
C ALA A 42 -9.11 -12.11 7.15
N THR A 43 -7.96 -12.19 6.48
CA THR A 43 -7.33 -13.46 6.09
C THR A 43 -7.05 -14.34 7.30
N ARG A 44 -6.56 -13.76 8.41
CA ARG A 44 -6.32 -14.50 9.65
C ARG A 44 -7.62 -15.05 10.26
N VAL A 45 -8.67 -14.22 10.38
CA VAL A 45 -9.96 -14.66 10.96
C VAL A 45 -10.61 -15.75 10.12
N MET A 46 -10.50 -15.65 8.80
CA MET A 46 -11.06 -16.64 7.86
C MET A 46 -10.19 -17.88 7.67
N ASN A 47 -9.09 -18.01 8.42
CA ASN A 47 -8.09 -19.06 8.28
C ASN A 47 -7.62 -19.23 6.82
N ALA A 48 -7.55 -18.12 6.10
CA ALA A 48 -7.32 -18.05 4.66
C ALA A 48 -5.87 -18.28 4.25
N GLY A 49 -4.93 -18.31 5.19
CA GLY A 49 -3.49 -18.40 4.91
C GLY A 49 -3.02 -19.75 4.34
N LEU A 50 -3.90 -20.75 4.23
CA LEU A 50 -3.63 -22.06 3.60
C LEU A 50 -4.40 -22.23 2.28
N ALA A 51 -5.06 -21.18 1.78
CA ALA A 51 -5.94 -21.29 0.62
C ALA A 51 -5.16 -21.46 -0.69
N CYS A 52 -3.98 -20.82 -0.80
CA CYS A 52 -3.03 -21.01 -1.89
C CYS A 52 -1.81 -21.81 -1.39
N PRO A 53 -1.58 -23.03 -1.92
CA PRO A 53 -0.40 -23.83 -1.56
C PRO A 53 0.92 -23.30 -2.15
N ASP A 54 0.88 -22.33 -3.08
CA ASP A 54 2.03 -21.88 -3.88
C ASP A 54 2.16 -20.34 -3.94
N TRP A 55 3.40 -19.86 -4.11
CA TRP A 55 3.75 -18.47 -4.43
C TRP A 55 4.81 -18.46 -5.54
N PRO A 56 4.71 -17.63 -6.61
CA PRO A 56 3.83 -16.47 -6.85
C PRO A 56 2.52 -16.77 -7.59
N LEU A 57 2.28 -18.02 -8.00
CA LEU A 57 1.05 -18.47 -8.66
C LEU A 57 0.17 -19.19 -7.63
N CYS A 58 -1.11 -18.85 -7.53
CA CYS A 58 -2.08 -19.61 -6.74
C CYS A 58 -2.78 -20.63 -7.65
N TYR A 59 -2.63 -21.94 -7.38
CA TYR A 59 -3.13 -23.02 -8.26
C TYR A 59 -2.64 -22.92 -9.72
N GLY A 60 -1.38 -22.53 -9.92
CA GLY A 60 -0.82 -22.38 -11.27
C GLY A 60 -1.39 -21.21 -12.08
N LYS A 61 -2.16 -20.30 -11.46
CA LYS A 61 -2.74 -19.11 -12.08
C LYS A 61 -2.38 -17.87 -11.26
N LEU A 62 -2.10 -16.75 -11.94
CA LEU A 62 -1.92 -15.46 -11.27
C LEU A 62 -3.24 -14.92 -10.72
N VAL A 63 -4.37 -15.23 -11.35
CA VAL A 63 -5.72 -14.89 -10.89
C VAL A 63 -6.60 -16.12 -11.05
N PRO A 64 -6.92 -16.86 -9.98
CA PRO A 64 -7.84 -18.00 -10.04
C PRO A 64 -9.29 -17.52 -10.16
N MET A 65 -9.67 -16.97 -11.32
CA MET A 65 -11.04 -16.52 -11.66
C MET A 65 -12.06 -17.67 -11.62
N ALA A 66 -11.61 -18.91 -11.83
CA ALA A 66 -12.47 -20.09 -11.89
C ALA A 66 -12.94 -20.59 -10.52
N GLN A 67 -12.20 -20.29 -9.43
CA GLN A 67 -12.50 -20.71 -8.06
C GLN A 67 -12.35 -19.52 -7.08
N MET A 68 -12.99 -18.39 -7.40
CA MET A 68 -13.01 -17.23 -6.52
C MET A 68 -13.90 -17.50 -5.29
N ASN A 69 -13.30 -18.05 -4.23
CA ASN A 69 -13.86 -18.05 -2.89
C ASN A 69 -13.34 -16.83 -2.12
N LEU A 70 -14.10 -16.30 -1.15
CA LEU A 70 -13.73 -15.11 -0.37
C LEU A 70 -12.36 -15.26 0.30
N GLN A 71 -12.04 -16.48 0.72
CA GLN A 71 -10.76 -16.88 1.30
C GLN A 71 -9.59 -16.76 0.30
N VAL A 72 -9.75 -17.23 -0.94
CA VAL A 72 -8.73 -17.11 -2.01
C VAL A 72 -8.57 -15.66 -2.48
N PHE A 73 -9.69 -14.94 -2.57
CA PHE A 73 -9.70 -13.51 -2.90
C PHE A 73 -8.89 -12.70 -1.89
N LEU A 74 -9.15 -12.89 -0.58
CA LEU A 74 -8.45 -12.17 0.48
C LEU A 74 -6.94 -12.45 0.49
N GLU A 75 -6.51 -13.70 0.28
CA GLU A 75 -5.07 -14.02 0.20
C GLU A 75 -4.41 -13.39 -1.04
N TRP A 76 -5.07 -13.46 -2.20
CA TRP A 76 -4.56 -12.84 -3.42
C TRP A 76 -4.45 -11.31 -3.31
N PHE A 77 -5.48 -10.65 -2.77
CA PHE A 77 -5.48 -9.21 -2.53
C PHE A 77 -4.40 -8.80 -1.54
N HIS A 78 -4.19 -9.57 -0.47
CA HIS A 78 -3.11 -9.31 0.48
C HIS A 78 -1.73 -9.32 -0.19
N ARG A 79 -1.46 -10.31 -1.05
CA ARG A 79 -0.18 -10.44 -1.78
C ARG A 79 0.01 -9.34 -2.84
N LEU A 80 -1.06 -8.95 -3.54
CA LEU A 80 -1.03 -7.87 -4.52
C LEU A 80 -0.76 -6.51 -3.85
N ASP A 81 -1.44 -6.23 -2.75
CA ASP A 81 -1.29 -4.97 -2.01
C ASP A 81 0.09 -4.85 -1.36
N ALA A 82 0.61 -5.96 -0.80
CA ALA A 82 1.98 -6.01 -0.29
C ALA A 82 3.03 -5.70 -1.38
N SER A 83 2.83 -6.24 -2.59
CA SER A 83 3.73 -5.97 -3.73
C SER A 83 3.66 -4.50 -4.14
N LEU A 84 2.45 -3.92 -4.19
CA LEU A 84 2.23 -2.50 -4.53
C LEU A 84 2.94 -1.56 -3.55
N ILE A 85 2.85 -1.83 -2.25
CA ILE A 85 3.52 -1.05 -1.21
C ILE A 85 5.05 -1.18 -1.32
N GLY A 86 5.56 -2.38 -1.60
CA GLY A 86 6.98 -2.62 -1.84
C GLY A 86 7.52 -1.80 -3.02
N PHE A 87 6.85 -1.86 -4.18
CA PHE A 87 7.24 -1.03 -5.33
C PHE A 87 7.10 0.47 -5.07
N GLY A 88 6.05 0.89 -4.36
CA GLY A 88 5.83 2.29 -4.04
C GLY A 88 6.86 2.87 -3.06
N THR A 89 7.37 2.07 -2.12
CA THR A 89 8.45 2.47 -1.21
C THR A 89 9.80 2.54 -1.92
N ILE A 90 10.09 1.60 -2.83
CA ILE A 90 11.30 1.66 -3.68
C ILE A 90 11.28 2.90 -4.55
N ALA A 91 10.14 3.20 -5.20
CA ALA A 91 9.97 4.40 -6.03
C ALA A 91 10.00 5.73 -5.24
N LEU A 92 9.90 5.67 -3.91
CA LEU A 92 10.06 6.83 -3.05
C LEU A 92 11.54 7.06 -2.68
N MET A 93 12.31 5.98 -2.59
CA MET A 93 13.73 5.98 -2.19
C MET A 93 14.68 6.16 -3.38
N GLY A 94 14.31 5.65 -4.56
CA GLY A 94 15.06 5.78 -5.82
C GLY A 94 14.62 6.98 -6.63
#